data_AF-A0A553L464-F1
#
_entry.id   AF-A0A553L464-F1
#
_cell.length_a   1.000
_cell.length_b   1.000
_cell.length_c   1.000
_cell.angle_alpha   90.00
_cell.angle_beta   90.00
_cell.angle_gamma   90.00
#
_symmetry.space_group_name_H-M   'P 1'
#
loop_
_entity.id
_entity.type
_entity.pdbx_description
1 polymer ?
#
loop_
_entity_poly.entity_id
_entity_poly.type
_entity_poly.pdbx_seq_one_letter_code
_entity_poly.pdbx_strand_id
1 'polypeptide(L)'
;MPIAQPDYALKLKTLTEKKHVGVLHNANYLQGLVFAVCAAPEIPMPEVWLNWSFKQHGKIPSMQEADEIAEVLMGLLQEQLKAMRSERFDYPGQGQPLPDDATPEMHCSQWLQGLLAGHTHLESLWQSCWQNVQESEPGKVERYQRDLKHCLMMFSTFADVPLAKQQAQRVGNNKLIDSLPDIYLSLPKALKTYVDLAGQLASYLPEQFETFKQPTN
;
A
#
# COMPACT_ATOMS: atom_id res chain seq x y z
N MET A 1 8.18 -25.58 22.27
CA MET A 1 8.68 -25.40 20.90
C MET A 1 8.12 -24.10 20.36
N PRO A 2 8.94 -23.14 19.88
CA PRO A 2 8.39 -22.00 19.16
C PRO A 2 7.75 -22.52 17.87
N ILE A 3 6.44 -22.30 17.72
CA ILE A 3 5.72 -22.57 16.49
C ILE A 3 6.34 -21.66 15.43
N ALA A 4 6.93 -22.23 14.37
CA ALA A 4 7.43 -21.45 13.25
C ALA A 4 6.28 -20.58 12.72
N GLN A 5 6.45 -19.26 12.71
CA GLN A 5 5.44 -18.39 12.14
C GLN A 5 5.26 -18.77 10.66
N PRO A 6 4.02 -18.94 10.18
CA PRO A 6 3.77 -19.27 8.78
C PRO A 6 4.33 -18.17 7.88
N ASP A 7 5.12 -18.53 6.87
CA ASP A 7 5.62 -17.60 5.86
C ASP A 7 4.48 -17.26 4.89
N TYR A 8 3.75 -16.19 5.19
CA TYR A 8 2.61 -15.76 4.38
C TYR A 8 3.04 -15.25 3.00
N ALA A 9 4.27 -14.75 2.84
CA ALA A 9 4.80 -14.37 1.53
C ALA A 9 4.99 -15.60 0.62
N LEU A 10 5.47 -16.72 1.15
CA LEU A 10 5.56 -17.97 0.42
C LEU A 10 4.18 -18.57 0.10
N LYS A 11 3.24 -18.53 1.06
CA LYS A 11 1.85 -18.95 0.84
C LYS A 11 1.19 -18.11 -0.26
N LEU A 12 1.39 -16.79 -0.25
CA LEU A 12 0.86 -15.88 -1.26
C LEU A 12 1.37 -16.19 -2.66
N LYS A 13 2.69 -16.42 -2.83
CA LYS A 13 3.25 -16.84 -4.12
C LYS A 13 2.60 -18.12 -4.61
N THR A 14 2.47 -19.13 -3.74
CA THR A 14 1.79 -20.39 -4.07
C THR A 14 0.35 -20.16 -4.52
N LEU A 15 -0.37 -19.30 -3.79
CA LEU A 15 -1.76 -18.95 -4.07
C LEU A 15 -1.91 -18.28 -5.45
N THR A 16 -1.07 -17.29 -5.76
CA THR A 16 -1.18 -16.49 -7.00
C THR A 16 -0.60 -17.16 -8.23
N GLU A 17 0.46 -17.98 -8.08
CA GLU A 17 1.21 -18.56 -9.20
C GLU A 17 0.79 -20.00 -9.52
N LYS A 18 0.14 -20.70 -8.58
CA LYS A 18 -0.25 -22.11 -8.77
C LYS A 18 -1.76 -22.34 -8.68
N LYS A 19 -2.42 -21.77 -7.67
CA LYS A 19 -3.84 -22.08 -7.38
C LYS A 19 -4.83 -21.17 -8.13
N HIS A 20 -4.60 -19.85 -8.09
CA HIS A 20 -5.56 -18.86 -8.60
C HIS A 20 -4.97 -17.99 -9.72
N VAL A 21 -4.23 -18.64 -10.63
CA VAL A 21 -3.61 -17.98 -11.79
C VAL A 21 -4.68 -17.32 -12.65
N GLY A 22 -4.49 -16.03 -12.92
CA GLY A 22 -5.42 -15.23 -13.73
C GLY A 22 -6.66 -14.74 -12.98
N VAL A 23 -6.89 -15.19 -11.74
CA VAL A 23 -7.98 -14.71 -10.87
C VAL A 23 -7.47 -13.63 -9.93
N LEU A 24 -6.37 -13.90 -9.23
CA LEU A 24 -5.73 -12.94 -8.33
C LEU A 24 -4.67 -12.11 -9.06
N HIS A 25 -4.40 -10.92 -8.52
CA HIS A 25 -3.19 -10.18 -8.83
C HIS A 25 -1.92 -10.97 -8.43
N ASN A 26 -0.77 -10.63 -9.00
CA ASN A 26 0.48 -11.31 -8.65
C ASN A 26 0.88 -11.02 -7.19
N ALA A 27 1.76 -11.84 -6.61
CA ALA A 27 2.15 -11.73 -5.22
C ALA A 27 2.72 -10.35 -4.84
N ASN A 28 3.56 -9.74 -5.68
CA ASN A 28 4.15 -8.43 -5.39
C ASN A 28 3.07 -7.35 -5.33
N TYR A 29 2.15 -7.35 -6.28
CA TYR A 29 1.00 -6.45 -6.29
C TYR A 29 0.15 -6.61 -5.03
N LEU A 30 -0.18 -7.84 -4.64
CA LEU A 30 -0.98 -8.09 -3.44
C LEU A 30 -0.25 -7.65 -2.16
N GLN A 31 1.07 -7.81 -2.10
CA GLN A 31 1.88 -7.27 -0.99
C GLN A 31 1.80 -5.75 -0.90
N GLY A 32 1.86 -5.04 -2.03
CA GLY A 32 1.71 -3.58 -2.06
C GLY A 32 0.29 -3.12 -1.73
N LEU A 33 -0.72 -3.85 -2.22
CA LEU A 33 -2.13 -3.60 -1.90
C LEU A 33 -2.37 -3.70 -0.38
N VAL A 34 -1.91 -4.78 0.25
CA VAL A 34 -2.02 -4.97 1.70
C VAL A 34 -1.23 -3.90 2.46
N PHE A 35 -0.10 -3.41 1.89
CA PHE A 35 0.66 -2.32 2.50
C PHE A 35 -0.16 -1.03 2.53
N ALA A 36 -0.85 -0.69 1.44
CA ALA A 36 -1.74 0.47 1.40
C ALA A 36 -2.89 0.35 2.41
N VAL A 37 -3.47 -0.85 2.58
CA VAL A 37 -4.49 -1.14 3.59
C VAL A 37 -3.96 -0.96 5.01
N CYS A 38 -2.76 -1.48 5.31
CA CYS A 38 -2.11 -1.29 6.62
C CYS A 38 -1.79 0.17 6.91
N ALA A 39 -1.43 0.93 5.86
CA ALA A 39 -1.09 2.33 5.92
C ALA A 39 -2.31 3.24 5.68
N ALA A 40 -3.54 2.77 5.89
CA ALA A 40 -4.73 3.61 5.84
C ALA A 40 -4.93 4.34 7.20
N PRO A 41 -5.49 5.57 7.21
CA PRO A 41 -5.87 6.24 8.46
C PRO A 41 -6.80 5.40 9.33
N GLU A 42 -7.69 4.66 8.68
CA GLU A 42 -8.56 3.64 9.26
C GLU A 42 -8.46 2.38 8.39
N ILE A 43 -8.17 1.22 8.98
CA ILE A 43 -8.09 -0.02 8.21
C ILE A 43 -9.53 -0.44 7.85
N PRO A 44 -9.90 -0.53 6.55
CA PRO A 44 -11.23 -0.98 6.17
C PRO A 44 -11.50 -2.41 6.67
N MET A 45 -12.79 -2.73 6.83
CA MET A 45 -13.21 -4.08 7.15
C MET A 45 -12.74 -5.10 6.09
N PRO A 46 -12.35 -6.33 6.47
CA PRO A 46 -11.85 -7.35 5.55
C PRO A 46 -12.74 -7.58 4.33
N GLU A 47 -14.05 -7.59 4.52
CA GLU A 47 -15.05 -7.80 3.47
C GLU A 47 -15.00 -6.72 2.38
N VAL A 48 -14.49 -5.53 2.71
CA VAL A 48 -14.32 -4.44 1.77
C VAL A 48 -13.03 -4.63 0.98
N TRP A 49 -11.89 -4.73 1.66
CA TRP A 49 -10.59 -4.66 0.98
C TRP A 49 -10.12 -5.98 0.38
N LEU A 50 -10.53 -7.14 0.92
CA LEU A 50 -10.16 -8.44 0.35
C LEU A 50 -10.62 -8.59 -1.10
N ASN A 51 -11.75 -7.98 -1.44
CA ASN A 51 -12.30 -7.98 -2.80
C ASN A 51 -11.41 -7.25 -3.82
N TRP A 52 -10.50 -6.38 -3.38
CA TRP A 52 -9.56 -5.67 -4.26
C TRP A 52 -8.40 -6.57 -4.74
N SER A 53 -8.26 -7.77 -4.16
CA SER A 53 -7.23 -8.73 -4.56
C SER A 53 -7.52 -9.46 -5.88
N PHE A 54 -8.74 -9.36 -6.40
CA PHE A 54 -9.22 -10.06 -7.59
C PHE A 54 -9.12 -9.18 -8.85
N LYS A 55 -8.58 -9.73 -9.95
CA LYS A 55 -8.39 -9.01 -11.23
C LYS A 55 -9.68 -8.71 -11.98
N GLN A 56 -10.69 -9.57 -11.85
CA GLN A 56 -11.94 -9.48 -12.60
C GLN A 56 -13.12 -9.66 -11.66
N HIS A 57 -14.06 -8.72 -11.72
CA HIS A 57 -15.35 -8.87 -11.07
C HIS A 57 -16.10 -10.06 -11.72
N GLY A 58 -16.52 -11.03 -10.92
CA GLY A 58 -17.47 -12.06 -11.34
C GLY A 58 -16.99 -13.51 -11.34
N LYS A 59 -15.69 -13.81 -11.16
CA LYS A 59 -15.28 -15.19 -10.84
C LYS A 59 -15.33 -15.37 -9.33
N ILE A 60 -16.49 -15.84 -8.85
CA ILE A 60 -16.74 -16.06 -7.44
C ILE A 60 -15.97 -17.31 -7.01
N PRO A 61 -14.92 -17.20 -6.18
CA PRO A 61 -14.27 -18.38 -5.61
C PRO A 61 -15.29 -19.22 -4.84
N SER A 62 -15.09 -20.53 -4.78
CA SER A 62 -15.84 -21.35 -3.81
C SER A 62 -15.57 -20.85 -2.39
N MET A 63 -16.48 -21.15 -1.45
CA MET A 63 -16.34 -20.71 -0.06
C MET A 63 -14.98 -21.11 0.54
N GLN A 64 -14.52 -22.34 0.26
CA GLN A 64 -13.22 -22.82 0.72
C GLN A 64 -12.03 -22.06 0.11
N GLU A 65 -12.10 -21.69 -1.17
CA GLU A 65 -11.06 -20.89 -1.81
C GLU A 65 -11.06 -19.47 -1.27
N ALA A 66 -12.24 -18.90 -1.02
CA ALA A 66 -12.37 -17.57 -0.42
C ALA A 66 -11.75 -17.54 0.99
N ASP A 67 -12.02 -18.57 1.81
CA ASP A 67 -11.45 -18.71 3.15
C ASP A 67 -9.92 -18.86 3.11
N GLU A 68 -9.37 -19.65 2.18
CA GLU A 68 -7.91 -19.79 2.02
C GLU A 68 -7.26 -18.45 1.61
N ILE A 69 -7.86 -17.75 0.65
CA ILE A 69 -7.37 -16.43 0.22
C ILE A 69 -7.41 -15.44 1.38
N ALA A 70 -8.52 -15.40 2.11
CA ALA A 70 -8.68 -14.53 3.27
C ALA A 70 -7.66 -14.85 4.37
N GLU A 71 -7.42 -16.12 4.70
CA GLU A 71 -6.40 -16.53 5.68
C GLU A 71 -5.02 -15.97 5.31
N VAL A 72 -4.61 -16.13 4.04
CA VAL A 72 -3.28 -15.71 3.58
C VAL A 72 -3.16 -14.19 3.60
N LEU A 73 -4.16 -13.46 3.10
CA LEU A 73 -4.14 -12.01 3.03
C LEU A 73 -4.23 -11.36 4.42
N MET A 74 -5.04 -11.92 5.32
CA MET A 74 -5.11 -11.46 6.72
C MET A 74 -3.81 -11.75 7.47
N GLY A 75 -3.16 -12.89 7.21
CA GLY A 75 -1.84 -13.20 7.74
C GLY A 75 -0.78 -12.19 7.29
N LEU A 76 -0.77 -11.86 6.00
CA LEU A 76 0.11 -10.83 5.44
C LEU A 76 -0.16 -9.45 6.07
N LEU A 77 -1.43 -9.07 6.25
CA LEU A 77 -1.82 -7.83 6.94
C LEU A 77 -1.20 -7.78 8.35
N GLN A 78 -1.31 -8.86 9.13
CA GLN A 78 -0.76 -8.91 10.48
C GLN A 78 0.77 -8.78 10.50
N GLU A 79 1.46 -9.43 9.57
CA GLU A 79 2.91 -9.33 9.42
C GLU A 79 3.35 -7.90 9.07
N GLN A 80 2.68 -7.28 8.10
CA GLN A 80 2.99 -5.92 7.68
C GLN A 80 2.70 -4.90 8.78
N LEU A 81 1.59 -5.00 9.50
CA LEU A 81 1.30 -4.16 10.66
C LEU A 81 2.38 -4.29 11.74
N LYS A 82 2.88 -5.52 11.98
CA LYS A 82 3.99 -5.75 12.92
C LYS A 82 5.30 -5.13 12.43
N ALA A 83 5.58 -5.21 11.13
CA ALA A 83 6.75 -4.58 10.53
C ALA A 83 6.69 -3.04 10.62
N MET A 84 5.55 -2.44 10.27
CA MET A 84 5.31 -0.99 10.35
C MET A 84 5.47 -0.45 11.77
N ARG A 85 4.96 -1.16 12.79
CA ARG A 85 5.19 -0.80 14.20
C ARG A 85 6.66 -0.79 14.60
N SER A 86 7.50 -1.52 13.88
CA SER A 86 8.95 -1.59 14.08
C SER A 86 9.71 -0.69 13.11
N GLU A 87 9.03 0.24 12.42
CA GLU A 87 9.57 1.10 11.36
C GLU A 87 10.29 0.34 10.24
N ARG A 88 9.84 -0.89 9.93
CA ARG A 88 10.33 -1.70 8.81
C ARG A 88 9.35 -1.66 7.66
N PHE A 89 9.82 -1.15 6.53
CA PHE A 89 9.05 -1.00 5.29
C PHE A 89 9.70 -1.86 4.22
N ASP A 90 9.54 -3.17 4.33
CA ASP A 90 10.13 -4.12 3.41
C ASP A 90 9.37 -4.09 2.07
N TYR A 91 10.12 -3.95 0.98
CA TYR A 91 9.57 -4.02 -0.39
C TYR A 91 10.58 -4.70 -1.32
N PRO A 92 10.12 -5.28 -2.45
CA PRO A 92 11.02 -5.95 -3.39
C PRO A 92 12.07 -4.99 -3.98
N GLY A 93 13.35 -5.34 -3.90
CA GLY A 93 14.44 -4.51 -4.44
C GLY A 93 14.97 -3.44 -3.47
N GLN A 94 14.55 -3.46 -2.20
CA GLN A 94 15.09 -2.55 -1.19
C GLN A 94 16.63 -2.62 -1.11
N GLY A 95 17.27 -1.46 -1.10
CA GLY A 95 18.73 -1.33 -1.05
C GLY A 95 19.46 -1.69 -2.34
N GLN A 96 18.74 -2.05 -3.41
CA GLN A 96 19.32 -2.27 -4.74
C GLN A 96 19.19 -0.99 -5.57
N PRO A 97 20.13 -0.73 -6.51
CA PRO A 97 19.99 0.36 -7.46
C PRO A 97 18.82 0.11 -8.41
N LEU A 98 18.29 1.20 -8.99
CA LEU A 98 17.30 1.10 -10.07
C LEU A 98 17.94 0.39 -11.28
N PRO A 99 17.33 -0.67 -11.83
CA PRO A 99 17.84 -1.31 -13.04
C PRO A 99 17.82 -0.37 -14.25
N ASP A 100 18.83 -0.46 -15.12
CA ASP A 100 18.91 0.34 -16.34
C ASP A 100 17.75 0.04 -17.31
N ASP A 101 17.32 -1.22 -17.33
CA ASP A 101 16.22 -1.77 -18.12
C ASP A 101 14.91 -1.87 -17.33
N ALA A 102 14.68 -0.97 -16.35
CA ALA A 102 13.48 -0.98 -15.52
C ALA A 102 12.18 -1.07 -16.36
N THR A 103 11.36 -2.08 -16.07
CA THR A 103 10.07 -2.33 -16.71
C THR A 103 8.93 -2.37 -15.68
N PRO A 104 7.66 -2.21 -16.10
CA PRO A 104 6.51 -2.34 -15.19
C PRO A 104 6.37 -3.74 -14.55
N GLU A 105 7.03 -4.76 -15.10
CA GLU A 105 7.00 -6.14 -14.62
C GLU A 105 8.01 -6.42 -13.49
N MET A 106 8.94 -5.50 -13.20
CA MET A 106 9.85 -5.69 -12.08
C MET A 106 9.07 -5.77 -10.75
N HIS A 107 9.58 -6.56 -9.81
CA HIS A 107 8.87 -6.81 -8.56
C HIS A 107 8.52 -5.53 -7.78
N CYS A 108 9.44 -4.54 -7.76
CA CYS A 108 9.18 -3.25 -7.11
C CYS A 108 8.04 -2.47 -7.78
N SER A 109 8.00 -2.45 -9.11
CA SER A 109 6.96 -1.75 -9.87
C SER A 109 5.60 -2.40 -9.65
N GLN A 110 5.51 -3.72 -9.71
CA GLN A 110 4.27 -4.45 -9.41
C GLN A 110 3.79 -4.19 -7.98
N TRP A 111 4.71 -4.14 -7.02
CA TRP A 111 4.39 -3.80 -5.63
C TRP A 111 3.84 -2.38 -5.51
N LEU A 112 4.48 -1.39 -6.15
CA LEU A 112 4.00 0.00 -6.15
C LEU A 112 2.67 0.17 -6.88
N GLN A 113 2.42 -0.59 -7.94
CA GLN A 113 1.10 -0.63 -8.60
C GLN A 113 0.01 -1.12 -7.64
N GLY A 114 0.32 -2.15 -6.84
CA GLY A 114 -0.59 -2.64 -5.79
C GLY A 114 -0.86 -1.59 -4.72
N LEU A 115 0.19 -0.92 -4.23
CA LEU A 115 0.07 0.16 -3.26
C LEU A 115 -0.81 1.30 -3.80
N LEU A 116 -0.55 1.77 -5.02
CA LEU A 116 -1.32 2.83 -5.64
C LEU A 116 -2.79 2.44 -5.83
N ALA A 117 -3.06 1.21 -6.27
CA ALA A 117 -4.43 0.72 -6.41
C ALA A 117 -5.17 0.68 -5.07
N GLY A 118 -4.51 0.19 -4.02
CA GLY A 118 -5.06 0.23 -2.66
C GLY A 118 -5.34 1.66 -2.21
N HIS A 119 -4.41 2.58 -2.44
CA HIS A 119 -4.61 4.00 -2.12
C HIS A 119 -5.81 4.60 -2.87
N THR A 120 -5.99 4.29 -4.16
CA THR A 120 -7.16 4.73 -4.93
C THR A 120 -8.47 4.25 -4.32
N HIS A 121 -8.55 2.99 -3.87
CA HIS A 121 -9.74 2.50 -3.17
C HIS A 121 -10.00 3.20 -1.84
N LEU A 122 -8.93 3.67 -1.18
CA LEU A 122 -8.98 4.36 0.10
C LEU A 122 -9.18 5.88 -0.04
N GLU A 123 -9.24 6.44 -1.26
CA GLU A 123 -9.21 7.89 -1.48
C GLU A 123 -10.33 8.62 -0.71
N SER A 124 -11.54 8.06 -0.67
CA SER A 124 -12.66 8.64 0.08
C SER A 124 -12.41 8.69 1.58
N LEU A 125 -11.79 7.65 2.14
CA LEU A 125 -11.41 7.59 3.56
C LEU A 125 -10.33 8.65 3.87
N TRP A 126 -9.33 8.76 2.99
CA TRP A 126 -8.31 9.80 3.09
C TRP A 126 -9.01 11.18 3.03
N GLN A 127 -9.81 11.46 2.02
CA GLN A 127 -10.53 12.74 1.91
C GLN A 127 -11.40 13.08 3.15
N SER A 128 -12.10 12.10 3.73
CA SER A 128 -12.92 12.31 4.94
C SER A 128 -12.07 12.72 6.15
N CYS A 129 -10.96 12.04 6.39
CA CYS A 129 -10.04 12.42 7.46
C CYS A 129 -9.50 13.85 7.26
N TRP A 130 -9.36 14.31 6.01
CA TRP A 130 -8.76 15.61 5.72
C TRP A 130 -9.73 16.73 6.07
N GLN A 131 -11.03 16.49 5.86
CA GLN A 131 -12.08 17.40 6.29
C GLN A 131 -12.00 17.63 7.81
N ASN A 132 -11.78 16.57 8.60
CA ASN A 132 -11.62 16.68 10.05
C ASN A 132 -10.37 17.50 10.44
N VAL A 133 -9.25 17.33 9.71
CA VAL A 133 -8.05 18.18 9.91
C VAL A 133 -8.32 19.62 9.53
N GLN A 134 -9.03 19.87 8.43
CA GLN A 134 -9.34 21.23 7.99
C GLN A 134 -10.20 21.98 9.01
N GLU A 135 -11.12 21.28 9.68
CA GLU A 135 -11.94 21.85 10.75
C GLU A 135 -11.14 22.08 12.05
N SER A 136 -10.24 21.15 12.40
CA SER A 136 -9.51 21.18 13.68
C SER A 136 -8.23 22.01 13.63
N GLU A 137 -7.43 21.86 12.58
CA GLU A 137 -6.09 22.44 12.41
C GLU A 137 -5.80 22.79 10.94
N PRO A 138 -6.47 23.81 10.37
CA PRO A 138 -6.39 24.15 8.95
C PRO A 138 -4.97 24.43 8.45
N GLY A 139 -4.09 24.94 9.33
CA GLY A 139 -2.68 25.20 8.99
C GLY A 139 -1.84 23.97 8.65
N LYS A 140 -2.31 22.74 8.94
CA LYS A 140 -1.61 21.50 8.61
C LYS A 140 -2.00 20.90 7.26
N VAL A 141 -3.17 21.27 6.72
CA VAL A 141 -3.76 20.66 5.52
C VAL A 141 -2.83 20.77 4.31
N GLU A 142 -2.31 21.96 4.03
CA GLU A 142 -1.43 22.17 2.87
C GLU A 142 -0.15 21.33 2.93
N ARG A 143 0.41 21.17 4.14
CA ARG A 143 1.60 20.34 4.33
C ARG A 143 1.28 18.87 4.09
N TYR A 144 0.20 18.36 4.70
CA TYR A 144 -0.23 16.97 4.53
C TYR A 144 -0.54 16.61 3.08
N GLN A 145 -1.24 17.49 2.36
CA GLN A 145 -1.52 17.32 0.94
C GLN A 145 -0.24 17.32 0.09
N ARG A 146 0.72 18.19 0.41
CA ARG A 146 2.01 18.25 -0.28
C ARG A 146 2.83 16.98 -0.06
N ASP A 147 2.90 16.52 1.18
CA ASP A 147 3.66 15.32 1.57
C ASP A 147 3.04 14.07 0.89
N LEU A 148 1.71 13.93 0.91
CA LEU A 148 1.01 12.86 0.20
C LEU A 148 1.28 12.92 -1.30
N LYS A 149 1.08 14.08 -1.92
CA LYS A 149 1.28 14.26 -3.37
C LYS A 149 2.69 13.86 -3.78
N HIS A 150 3.70 14.23 -2.98
CA HIS A 150 5.07 13.83 -3.22
C HIS A 150 5.25 12.30 -3.18
N CYS A 151 4.69 11.64 -2.16
CA CYS A 151 4.72 10.17 -2.05
C CYS A 151 4.07 9.50 -3.27
N LEU A 152 2.84 9.89 -3.62
CA LEU A 152 2.09 9.29 -4.72
C LEU A 152 2.76 9.52 -6.08
N MET A 153 3.36 10.69 -6.30
CA MET A 153 4.15 10.95 -7.50
C MET A 153 5.36 10.02 -7.59
N MET A 154 6.08 9.82 -6.48
CA MET A 154 7.23 8.91 -6.44
C MET A 154 6.79 7.47 -6.69
N PHE A 155 5.72 7.01 -6.03
CA PHE A 155 5.17 5.67 -6.23
C PHE A 155 4.73 5.47 -7.67
N SER A 156 4.03 6.44 -8.27
CA SER A 156 3.59 6.38 -9.66
C SER A 156 4.76 6.33 -10.63
N THR A 157 5.84 7.07 -10.36
CA THR A 157 7.05 7.09 -11.17
C THR A 157 7.69 5.70 -11.24
N PHE A 158 7.78 5.00 -10.11
CA PHE A 158 8.42 3.68 -10.04
C PHE A 158 7.46 2.51 -10.24
N ALA A 159 6.14 2.76 -10.26
CA ALA A 159 5.14 1.80 -10.72
C ALA A 159 5.21 1.57 -12.24
N ASP A 160 5.66 2.56 -13.02
CA ASP A 160 5.91 2.46 -14.46
C ASP A 160 7.03 3.45 -14.88
N VAL A 161 8.27 3.00 -14.73
CA VAL A 161 9.47 3.80 -15.05
C VAL A 161 9.52 4.19 -16.53
N PRO A 162 9.26 3.29 -17.51
CA PRO A 162 9.21 3.66 -18.92
C PRO A 162 8.20 4.77 -19.23
N LEU A 163 6.98 4.67 -18.69
CA LEU A 163 5.96 5.69 -18.88
C LEU A 163 6.38 7.02 -18.24
N ALA A 164 6.94 7.00 -17.03
CA ALA A 164 7.42 8.19 -16.36
C ALA A 164 8.56 8.89 -17.16
N LYS A 165 9.51 8.11 -17.70
CA LYS A 165 10.55 8.63 -18.60
C LYS A 165 9.94 9.24 -19.85
N GLN A 166 8.97 8.57 -20.48
CA GLN A 166 8.29 9.07 -21.68
C GLN A 166 7.55 10.39 -21.39
N GLN A 167 6.86 10.49 -20.27
CA GLN A 167 6.14 11.71 -19.86
C GLN A 167 7.12 12.86 -19.59
N ALA A 168 8.24 12.60 -18.89
CA ALA A 168 9.28 13.58 -18.63
C ALA A 168 9.91 14.12 -19.91
N GLN A 169 10.19 13.25 -20.89
CA GLN A 169 10.73 13.64 -22.19
C GLN A 169 9.77 14.56 -22.96
N ARG A 170 8.46 14.28 -22.95
CA ARG A 170 7.45 15.12 -23.63
C ARG A 170 7.42 16.56 -23.13
N VAL A 171 7.74 16.78 -21.86
CA VAL A 171 7.77 18.11 -21.23
C VAL A 171 9.18 18.68 -21.08
N GLY A 172 10.19 18.03 -21.67
CA GLY A 172 11.59 18.48 -21.64
C GLY A 172 12.27 18.40 -20.27
N ASN A 173 11.75 17.57 -19.36
CA ASN A 173 12.29 17.44 -18.00
C ASN A 173 13.41 16.37 -17.90
N ASN A 174 14.53 16.62 -18.58
CA ASN A 174 15.67 15.70 -18.58
C ASN A 174 16.29 15.55 -17.18
N LYS A 175 16.24 16.59 -16.34
CA LYS A 175 16.74 16.54 -14.96
C LYS A 175 16.06 15.46 -14.12
N LEU A 176 14.75 15.27 -14.30
CA LEU A 176 14.03 14.21 -13.60
C LEU A 176 14.57 12.83 -14.01
N ILE A 177 14.79 12.62 -15.31
CA ILE A 177 15.30 11.35 -15.86
C ILE A 177 16.69 11.04 -15.28
N ASP A 178 17.58 12.03 -15.29
CA ASP A 178 18.94 11.89 -14.77
C ASP A 178 18.96 11.62 -13.25
N SER A 179 17.96 12.10 -12.52
CA SER A 179 17.85 11.95 -11.07
C SER A 179 17.11 10.67 -10.63
N LEU A 180 16.51 9.89 -11.55
CA LEU A 180 15.70 8.71 -11.19
C LEU A 180 16.42 7.70 -10.28
N PRO A 181 17.70 7.36 -10.48
CA PRO A 181 18.41 6.45 -9.59
C PRO A 181 18.48 6.97 -8.15
N ASP A 182 18.78 8.26 -7.96
CA ASP A 182 18.86 8.87 -6.63
C ASP A 182 17.48 8.97 -5.97
N ILE A 183 16.45 9.31 -6.76
CA ILE A 183 15.06 9.33 -6.30
C ILE A 183 14.64 7.92 -5.86
N TYR A 184 15.05 6.87 -6.57
CA TYR A 184 14.73 5.48 -6.21
C TYR A 184 15.29 5.08 -4.85
N LEU A 185 16.51 5.52 -4.53
CA LEU A 185 17.12 5.30 -3.21
C LEU A 185 16.37 6.00 -2.07
N SER A 186 15.57 7.02 -2.38
CA SER A 186 14.73 7.72 -1.41
C SER A 186 13.35 7.08 -1.16
N LEU A 187 13.02 6.00 -1.88
CA LEU A 187 11.72 5.31 -1.76
C LEU A 187 11.37 4.88 -0.32
N PRO A 188 12.31 4.33 0.51
CA PRO A 188 12.01 4.01 1.90
C PRO A 188 11.53 5.22 2.73
N LYS A 189 12.10 6.40 2.44
CA LYS A 189 11.71 7.64 3.12
C LYS A 189 10.30 8.06 2.71
N ALA A 190 9.95 7.96 1.43
CA ALA A 190 8.60 8.26 0.96
C ALA A 190 7.57 7.27 1.54
N LEU A 191 7.89 5.98 1.63
CA LEU A 191 7.04 4.98 2.30
C LEU A 191 6.81 5.33 3.77
N LYS A 192 7.88 5.69 4.50
CA LYS A 192 7.75 6.15 5.88
C LYS A 192 6.86 7.39 5.98
N THR A 193 7.08 8.39 5.14
CA THR A 193 6.23 9.61 5.13
C THR A 193 4.77 9.29 4.85
N TYR A 194 4.48 8.38 3.92
CA TYR A 194 3.12 7.92 3.64
C TYR A 194 2.46 7.26 4.86
N VAL A 195 3.17 6.37 5.56
CA VAL A 195 2.68 5.70 6.78
C VAL A 195 2.52 6.67 7.94
N ASP A 196 3.51 7.53 8.19
CA ASP A 196 3.47 8.55 9.25
C ASP A 196 2.28 9.50 9.04
N LEU A 197 2.02 9.88 7.78
CA LEU A 197 0.91 10.74 7.42
C LEU A 197 -0.45 10.07 7.69
N ALA A 198 -0.60 8.79 7.34
CA ALA A 198 -1.80 8.03 7.66
C ALA A 198 -2.02 7.94 9.18
N GLY A 199 -0.97 7.68 9.96
CA GLY A 199 -1.05 7.66 11.42
C GLY A 199 -1.39 9.02 12.04
N GLN A 200 -0.88 10.11 11.46
CA GLN A 200 -1.29 11.46 11.86
C GLN A 200 -2.76 11.69 11.58
N LEU A 201 -3.26 11.23 10.44
CA LEU A 201 -4.65 11.46 10.02
C LEU A 201 -5.63 10.60 10.79
N ALA A 202 -5.21 9.39 11.16
CA ALA A 202 -5.96 8.54 12.09
C ALA A 202 -6.31 9.30 13.37
N SER A 203 -5.38 10.10 13.93
CA SER A 203 -5.62 10.85 15.17
C SER A 203 -6.77 11.87 15.14
N TYR A 204 -7.33 12.13 13.97
CA TYR A 204 -8.49 13.01 13.77
C TYR A 204 -9.79 12.24 13.44
N LEU A 205 -9.79 10.91 13.51
CA LEU A 205 -11.00 10.12 13.37
C LEU A 205 -11.88 10.30 14.61
N PRO A 206 -13.19 10.56 14.46
CA PRO A 206 -14.12 10.52 15.57
C PRO A 206 -14.14 9.10 16.16
N GLU A 207 -14.23 8.98 17.48
CA GLU A 207 -14.40 7.70 18.20
C GLU A 207 -13.20 6.72 18.24
N GLN A 208 -11.95 7.20 18.13
CA GLN A 208 -10.77 6.34 18.42
C GLN A 208 -10.77 5.72 19.84
N PHE A 209 -11.60 6.26 20.74
CA PHE A 209 -11.90 5.75 22.07
C PHE A 209 -13.40 5.77 22.32
N GLU A 210 -14.20 4.96 21.61
CA GLU A 210 -15.41 4.39 22.22
C GLU A 210 -14.95 3.57 23.44
N THR A 211 -14.72 4.32 24.51
CA THR A 211 -14.36 3.84 25.83
C THR A 211 -15.55 3.02 26.23
N PHE A 212 -15.36 1.71 26.44
CA PHE A 212 -16.36 0.85 27.08
C PHE A 212 -16.87 1.57 28.34
N LYS A 213 -17.97 2.30 28.23
CA LYS A 213 -18.75 2.73 29.38
C LYS A 213 -19.39 1.43 29.85
N GLN A 214 -18.77 0.81 30.86
CA GLN A 214 -19.46 -0.21 31.63
C GLN A 214 -20.81 0.36 32.03
N PRO A 215 -21.93 -0.34 31.79
CA PRO A 215 -23.21 0.13 32.24
C PRO A 215 -23.16 0.27 33.76
N THR A 216 -23.24 1.51 34.25
CA THR A 216 -23.50 1.78 35.65
C THR A 216 -24.95 1.42 35.94
N ASN A 217 -25.10 0.29 36.64
CA ASN A 217 -26.27 -0.25 37.34
C ASN A 217 -27.47 -0.73 36.52
#